data_AF-Q4UKR2-F1
#
_entry.id   AF-Q4UKR2-F1
#
_cell.length_a   1.000
_cell.length_b   1.000
_cell.length_c   1.000
_cell.angle_alpha   90.00
_cell.angle_beta   90.00
_cell.angle_gamma   90.00
#
_symmetry.space_group_name_H-M   'P 1'
#
loop_
_entity.id
_entity.type
_entity.pdbx_description
1 polymer ?
#
loop_
_entity_poly.entity_id
_entity_poly.type
_entity_poly.pdbx_seq_one_letter_code
_entity_poly.pdbx_strand_id
1 'polypeptide(L)'
;MRLPRRFAPRNDEKRINTMTLYYIGILLVIIGLFAIFSGIIGFFRFPDFYTKLYAASVIENFGVPVCLIGFACIEADIVNSGKLILAALLIFLLNPVATHALGKASLFMKIRATVIARKITK
;
A
#
# COMPACT_ATOMS: atom_id res chain seq x y z
N MET A 1 -39.97 -17.16 42.99
CA MET A 1 -38.68 -17.42 43.68
C MET A 1 -37.68 -17.94 42.64
N ARG A 2 -36.46 -17.37 42.61
CA ARG A 2 -35.32 -17.59 41.68
C ARG A 2 -35.41 -16.96 40.28
N LEU A 3 -34.89 -15.73 40.15
CA LEU A 3 -34.30 -15.26 38.89
C LEU A 3 -32.99 -16.03 38.65
N PRO A 4 -32.77 -16.65 37.47
CA PRO A 4 -31.45 -17.15 37.11
C PRO A 4 -30.51 -15.96 36.91
N ARG A 5 -29.44 -15.91 37.70
CA ARG A 5 -28.37 -14.92 37.56
C ARG A 5 -27.77 -15.03 36.16
N ARG A 6 -28.01 -14.00 35.33
CA ARG A 6 -27.30 -13.79 34.07
C ARG A 6 -25.88 -13.35 34.38
N PHE A 7 -24.99 -14.32 34.58
CA PHE A 7 -23.56 -14.08 34.56
C PHE A 7 -23.14 -13.76 33.12
N ALA A 8 -22.87 -12.49 32.86
CA ALA A 8 -21.96 -12.01 31.80
C ALA A 8 -21.06 -10.99 32.51
N PRO A 9 -19.73 -11.24 32.62
CA PRO A 9 -18.84 -10.91 31.50
C PRO A 9 -17.58 -11.79 31.39
N ARG A 10 -17.18 -12.13 30.15
CA ARG A 10 -15.83 -12.59 29.79
C ARG A 10 -15.46 -12.10 28.38
N ASN A 11 -15.90 -10.89 28.05
CA ASN A 11 -15.66 -10.24 26.75
C ASN A 11 -14.75 -9.01 26.87
N ASP A 12 -14.26 -8.69 28.07
CA ASP A 12 -13.46 -7.49 28.29
C ASP A 12 -12.09 -7.61 27.61
N GLU A 13 -11.45 -8.79 27.72
CA GLU A 13 -10.21 -9.11 27.01
C GLU A 13 -10.36 -9.01 25.49
N LYS A 14 -11.51 -9.48 24.95
CA LYS A 14 -11.87 -9.39 23.53
C LYS A 14 -12.24 -7.97 23.07
N ARG A 15 -12.52 -7.04 23.98
CA ARG A 15 -12.74 -5.62 23.63
C ARG A 15 -11.43 -4.85 23.68
N ILE A 16 -10.53 -5.16 24.62
CA ILE A 16 -9.25 -4.46 24.76
C ILE A 16 -8.37 -4.71 23.53
N ASN A 17 -8.24 -5.96 23.08
CA ASN A 17 -7.48 -6.30 21.87
C ASN A 17 -8.10 -5.70 20.59
N THR A 18 -9.44 -5.60 20.46
CA THR A 18 -10.06 -4.88 19.33
C THR A 18 -9.72 -3.39 19.32
N MET A 19 -9.75 -2.74 20.49
CA MET A 19 -9.37 -1.31 20.58
C MET A 19 -7.88 -1.11 20.29
N THR A 20 -7.02 -2.00 20.77
CA THR A 20 -5.58 -1.96 20.48
C THR A 20 -5.30 -2.18 18.98
N LEU A 21 -5.95 -3.15 18.34
CA LEU A 21 -5.85 -3.39 16.90
C LEU A 21 -6.29 -2.17 16.08
N TYR A 22 -7.34 -1.47 16.52
CA TYR A 22 -7.84 -0.26 15.88
C TYR A 22 -6.80 0.87 15.89
N TYR A 23 -6.18 1.15 17.04
CA TYR A 23 -5.12 2.17 17.13
C TYR A 23 -3.88 1.81 16.30
N ILE A 24 -3.48 0.54 16.28
CA ILE A 24 -2.37 0.06 15.45
C ILE A 24 -2.70 0.23 13.96
N GLY A 25 -3.92 -0.11 13.55
CA GLY A 25 -4.39 0.06 12.18
C GLY A 25 -4.32 1.51 11.72
N ILE A 26 -4.76 2.46 12.54
CA ILE A 26 -4.68 3.90 12.24
C ILE A 26 -3.22 4.34 12.07
N LEU A 27 -2.32 3.94 12.97
CA LEU A 27 -0.90 4.27 12.86
C LEU A 27 -0.31 3.73 11.55
N LEU A 28 -0.67 2.51 11.18
CA LEU A 28 -0.20 1.87 9.96
C LEU A 28 -0.69 2.59 8.70
N VAL A 29 -1.96 3.01 8.69
CA VAL A 29 -2.53 3.81 7.59
C VAL A 29 -1.82 5.17 7.46
N ILE A 30 -1.51 5.83 8.58
CA ILE A 30 -0.78 7.12 8.56
C ILE A 30 0.63 6.93 7.97
N ILE A 31 1.33 5.86 8.36
CA ILE A 31 2.66 5.54 7.82
C ILE A 31 2.58 5.23 6.32
N GLY A 32 1.58 4.45 5.90
CA GLY A 32 1.36 4.16 4.48
C GLY A 32 1.04 5.41 3.67
N LEU A 33 0.21 6.31 4.21
CA LEU A 33 -0.12 7.59 3.58
C LEU A 33 1.11 8.48 3.44
N PHE A 34 1.97 8.54 4.46
CA PHE A 34 3.24 9.26 4.39
C PHE A 34 4.17 8.69 3.31
N ALA A 35 4.25 7.36 3.20
CA ALA A 35 5.04 6.71 2.15
C ALA A 35 4.54 7.04 0.74
N ILE A 36 3.20 7.04 0.53
CA ILE A 36 2.58 7.44 -0.74
C ILE A 36 2.89 8.90 -1.04
N PHE A 37 2.72 9.79 -0.06
CA PHE A 37 2.96 11.22 -0.22
C PHE A 37 4.43 11.51 -0.58
N SER A 38 5.37 10.89 0.14
CA SER A 38 6.81 11.00 -0.16
C SER A 38 7.14 10.50 -1.57
N GLY A 39 6.50 9.42 -2.03
CA GLY A 39 6.72 8.91 -3.38
C GLY A 39 6.13 9.80 -4.47
N ILE A 40 4.98 10.43 -4.25
CA ILE A 40 4.39 11.40 -5.20
C ILE A 40 5.34 12.60 -5.37
N ILE A 41 5.94 13.08 -4.29
CA ILE A 41 6.95 14.15 -4.34
C ILE A 41 8.17 13.68 -5.16
N GLY A 42 8.62 12.45 -4.96
CA GLY A 42 9.68 11.83 -5.77
C GLY A 42 9.33 11.79 -7.26
N PHE A 43 8.12 11.35 -7.59
CA PHE A 43 7.63 11.25 -8.96
C PHE A 43 7.65 12.60 -9.71
N PHE A 44 7.27 13.69 -9.03
CA PHE A 44 7.32 15.05 -9.61
C PHE A 44 8.75 15.59 -9.74
N ARG A 45 9.66 15.22 -8.84
CA ARG A 45 11.06 15.69 -8.86
C ARG A 45 11.92 14.99 -9.91
N PHE A 46 11.59 13.75 -10.28
CA PHE A 46 12.38 12.99 -11.25
C PHE A 46 12.12 13.44 -12.70
N PRO A 47 13.15 13.81 -13.47
CA PRO A 47 12.98 14.29 -14.84
C PRO A 47 12.89 13.17 -15.89
N ASP A 48 13.26 11.92 -15.54
CA ASP A 48 13.37 10.82 -16.50
C ASP A 48 12.21 9.80 -16.36
N PHE A 49 11.77 9.19 -17.46
CA PHE A 49 10.67 8.24 -17.46
C PHE A 49 10.97 6.98 -16.63
N TYR A 50 12.20 6.46 -16.68
CA TYR A 50 12.56 5.26 -15.93
C TYR A 50 12.66 5.53 -14.42
N THR A 51 13.11 6.72 -14.04
CA THR A 51 13.16 7.11 -12.62
C THR A 51 11.78 7.40 -12.05
N LYS A 52 10.85 7.92 -12.88
CA LYS A 52 9.42 8.01 -12.53
C LYS A 52 8.76 6.65 -12.36
N LEU A 53 9.03 5.70 -13.27
CA LEU A 53 8.53 4.32 -13.16
C LEU A 53 8.99 3.66 -11.86
N TYR A 54 10.29 3.77 -11.54
CA TYR A 54 10.83 3.24 -10.28
C TYR A 54 10.17 3.88 -9.06
N ALA A 55 10.02 5.21 -9.05
CA ALA A 55 9.35 5.91 -7.96
C ALA A 55 7.89 5.45 -7.78
N ALA A 56 7.16 5.24 -8.88
CA ALA A 56 5.80 4.70 -8.84
C ALA A 56 5.76 3.27 -8.28
N SER A 57 6.68 2.40 -8.71
CA SER A 57 6.75 1.02 -8.19
C SER A 57 7.03 0.96 -6.70
N VAL A 58 7.85 1.86 -6.14
CA VAL A 58 8.12 1.93 -4.69
C VAL A 58 6.85 2.30 -3.91
N ILE A 59 6.04 3.22 -4.43
CA ILE A 59 4.75 3.62 -3.81
C ILE A 59 3.78 2.43 -3.77
N GLU A 60 3.66 1.71 -4.88
CA GLU A 60 2.73 0.58 -4.98
C GLU A 60 3.19 -0.64 -4.18
N ASN A 61 4.50 -0.88 -4.02
CA ASN A 61 4.98 -2.03 -3.25
C ASN A 61 5.03 -1.80 -1.74
N PHE A 62 5.18 -0.55 -1.30
CA PHE A 62 5.35 -0.25 0.12
C PHE A 62 4.20 0.57 0.70
N GLY A 63 3.70 1.58 -0.01
CA GLY A 63 2.63 2.44 0.49
C GLY A 63 1.27 1.74 0.50
N VAL A 64 0.85 1.24 -0.67
CA VAL A 64 -0.48 0.64 -0.86
C VAL A 64 -0.71 -0.61 0.01
N PRO A 65 0.25 -1.57 0.13
CA PRO A 65 0.06 -2.77 0.94
C PRO A 65 0.04 -2.45 2.44
N VAL A 66 0.86 -1.50 2.90
CA VAL A 66 0.87 -1.05 4.30
C VAL A 66 -0.46 -0.39 4.66
N CYS A 67 -1.02 0.44 3.78
CA CYS A 67 -2.38 0.99 3.95
C CYS A 67 -3.44 -0.10 3.99
N LEU A 68 -3.41 -1.06 3.06
CA LEU A 68 -4.38 -2.15 2.97
C LEU A 68 -4.33 -3.07 4.21
N ILE A 69 -3.14 -3.37 4.73
CA ILE A 69 -2.97 -4.12 5.98
C ILE A 69 -3.53 -3.31 7.16
N GLY A 70 -3.33 -2.00 7.19
CA GLY A 70 -3.89 -1.11 8.21
C GLY A 70 -5.42 -1.13 8.21
N PHE A 71 -6.05 -1.06 7.02
CA PHE A 71 -7.49 -1.23 6.86
C PHE A 71 -7.97 -2.63 7.27
N ALA A 72 -7.22 -3.68 6.92
CA ALA A 72 -7.58 -5.05 7.28
C ALA A 72 -7.55 -5.29 8.81
N CYS A 73 -6.74 -4.54 9.57
CA CYS A 73 -6.71 -4.56 11.04
C CYS A 73 -7.86 -3.78 11.69
N ILE A 74 -8.45 -2.80 11.00
CA ILE A 74 -9.60 -2.01 11.48
C ILE A 74 -10.91 -2.76 11.26
N GLU A 75 -11.01 -3.49 10.15
CA GLU A 75 -12.18 -4.31 9.83
C GLU A 75 -12.34 -5.47 10.84
N ALA A 76 -13.54 -5.61 11.39
CA ALA A 76 -13.88 -6.69 12.32
C ALA A 76 -14.29 -8.00 11.61
N ASP A 77 -14.68 -7.91 10.33
CA ASP A 77 -15.14 -9.03 9.53
C ASP A 77 -14.00 -9.73 8.79
N ILE A 78 -13.80 -11.00 9.10
CA ILE A 78 -12.71 -11.81 8.53
C ILE A 78 -12.82 -11.97 7.00
N VAL A 79 -14.05 -11.92 6.48
CA VAL A 79 -14.34 -11.99 5.04
C VAL A 79 -13.89 -10.72 4.33
N ASN A 80 -14.06 -9.55 4.96
CA ASN A 80 -13.62 -8.27 4.40
C ASN A 80 -12.11 -8.13 4.46
N SER A 81 -11.49 -8.49 5.59
CA SER A 81 -10.03 -8.47 5.74
C SER A 81 -9.34 -9.40 4.74
N GLY A 82 -9.92 -10.57 4.45
CA GLY A 82 -9.41 -11.48 3.42
C GLY A 82 -9.40 -10.87 2.01
N LYS A 83 -10.44 -10.12 1.63
CA LYS A 83 -10.50 -9.41 0.33
C LYS A 83 -9.46 -8.30 0.24
N LEU A 84 -9.22 -7.57 1.33
CA LEU A 84 -8.22 -6.49 1.38
C LEU A 84 -6.80 -7.04 1.22
N ILE A 85 -6.48 -8.15 1.88
CA ILE A 85 -5.19 -8.82 1.74
C ILE A 85 -5.02 -9.37 0.32
N LEU A 86 -6.07 -9.96 -0.25
CA LEU A 86 -6.04 -10.43 -1.64
C LEU A 86 -5.80 -9.27 -2.63
N ALA A 87 -6.43 -8.11 -2.40
CA ALA A 87 -6.19 -6.91 -3.20
C ALA A 87 -4.73 -6.43 -3.09
N ALA A 88 -4.15 -6.43 -1.88
CA ALA A 88 -2.74 -6.07 -1.67
C ALA A 88 -1.79 -7.01 -2.43
N LEU A 89 -2.05 -8.32 -2.38
CA LEU A 89 -1.28 -9.32 -3.13
C LEU A 89 -1.39 -9.12 -4.64
N LEU A 90 -2.60 -8.84 -5.13
CA LEU A 90 -2.85 -8.61 -6.55
C LEU A 90 -2.07 -7.38 -7.04
N ILE A 91 -2.13 -6.27 -6.30
CA ILE A 91 -1.40 -5.03 -6.61
C ILE A 91 0.11 -5.29 -6.64
N PHE A 92 0.63 -6.04 -5.67
CA PHE A 92 2.03 -6.42 -5.62
C PHE A 92 2.48 -7.22 -6.87
N LEU A 93 1.63 -8.13 -7.37
CA LEU A 93 1.90 -8.90 -8.59
C LEU A 93 1.72 -8.08 -9.87
N LEU A 94 0.78 -7.14 -9.88
CA LEU A 94 0.52 -6.25 -11.02
C LEU A 94 1.68 -5.30 -11.27
N ASN A 95 2.32 -4.79 -10.21
CA ASN A 95 3.41 -3.82 -10.30
C ASN A 95 4.61 -4.27 -11.18
N PRO A 96 5.21 -5.47 -11.01
CA PRO A 96 6.29 -5.94 -11.90
C PRO A 96 5.82 -6.19 -13.33
N VAL A 97 4.57 -6.64 -13.53
CA VAL A 97 3.99 -6.85 -14.87
C VAL A 97 3.80 -5.50 -15.59
N ALA A 98 3.23 -4.51 -14.90
CA ALA A 98 3.05 -3.15 -15.39
C ALA A 98 4.40 -2.51 -15.72
N THR A 99 5.37 -2.61 -14.82
CA THR A 99 6.72 -2.04 -15.03
C THR A 99 7.42 -2.67 -16.23
N HIS A 100 7.34 -3.99 -16.39
CA HIS A 100 7.93 -4.68 -17.53
C HIS A 100 7.24 -4.33 -18.85
N ALA A 101 5.91 -4.25 -18.87
CA ALA A 101 5.14 -3.83 -20.05
C ALA A 101 5.42 -2.37 -20.44
N LEU A 102 5.45 -1.46 -19.46
CA LEU A 102 5.76 -0.04 -19.67
C LEU A 102 7.20 0.16 -20.13
N GLY A 103 8.15 -0.59 -19.58
CA GLY A 103 9.55 -0.59 -20.03
C GLY A 103 9.71 -1.08 -21.47
N LYS A 104 8.95 -2.10 -21.89
CA LYS A 104 8.96 -2.56 -23.28
C LYS A 104 8.33 -1.53 -24.21
N ALA A 105 7.23 -0.91 -23.81
CA ALA A 105 6.55 0.13 -24.57
C ALA A 105 7.40 1.40 -24.78
N SER A 106 8.18 1.81 -23.77
CA SER A 106 9.03 2.99 -23.88
C SER A 106 10.16 2.83 -24.90
N LEU A 107 10.67 1.62 -25.09
CA LEU A 107 11.64 1.28 -26.14
C LEU A 107 11.04 1.51 -27.53
N PHE A 108 9.79 1.08 -27.76
CA PHE A 108 9.11 1.27 -29.04
C PHE A 108 8.74 2.75 -29.30
N MET A 109 8.34 3.48 -28.25
CA MET A 109 8.05 4.91 -28.35
C MET A 109 9.32 5.78 -28.45
N LYS A 110 10.52 5.19 -28.44
CA LYS A 110 11.81 5.88 -28.56
C LYS A 110 11.94 7.01 -27.53
N ILE A 111 11.36 6.81 -26.34
CA ILE A 111 11.41 7.77 -25.23
C ILE A 111 12.89 7.85 -24.82
N ARG A 112 13.58 8.91 -25.28
CA ARG A 112 14.97 9.16 -24.88
C ARG A 112 14.96 9.37 -23.38
N ALA A 113 15.69 8.51 -22.66
CA ALA A 113 16.17 8.86 -21.34
C ALA A 113 16.97 10.16 -21.49
N THR A 114 16.33 11.28 -21.17
CA THR A 114 16.76 12.61 -21.62
C THR A 114 18.09 12.98 -20.98
N VAL A 115 18.41 12.33 -19.86
CA VAL A 115 19.66 12.49 -19.12
C VAL A 115 20.87 11.88 -19.84
N ILE A 116 20.72 10.79 -20.61
CA ILE A 116 21.84 10.17 -21.34
C ILE A 116 22.06 10.85 -22.69
N ALA A 117 20.97 11.23 -23.38
CA ALA A 117 21.06 11.87 -24.69
C ALA A 117 21.81 13.22 -24.66
N ARG A 118 21.78 13.95 -23.54
CA ARG A 118 22.51 15.22 -23.38
C ARG A 118 24.01 15.05 -23.15
N LYS A 119 24.47 13.87 -22.67
CA LYS A 119 25.88 13.62 -22.34
C LYS A 119 26.73 13.17 -23.53
N ILE A 120 26.11 12.82 -24.66
CA ILE A 120 26.78 12.40 -25.89
C ILE A 120 26.91 13.56 -26.89
N THR A 121 26.14 14.65 -26.71
CA THR A 121 26.14 15.85 -27.57
C THR A 121 27.02 17.00 -27.05
N LYS A 122 27.81 16.78 -26.01
CA LYS A 122 28.90 17.67 -25.55
C LYS A 122 30.17 16.85 -25.46
#